data_AF-A0A7X6UA90-F1
#
_entry.id   AF-A0A7X6UA90-F1
#
_cell.length_a   1.000
_cell.length_b   1.000
_cell.length_c   1.000
_cell.angle_alpha   90.00
_cell.angle_beta   90.00
_cell.angle_gamma   90.00
#
_symmetry.space_group_name_H-M   'P 1'
#
loop_
_entity.id
_entity.type
_entity.pdbx_description
1 polymer ?
#
loop_
_entity_poly.entity_id
_entity_poly.type
_entity_poly.pdbx_seq_one_letter_code
_entity_poly.pdbx_strand_id
1 'polypeptide(L)'
;WQNAQRSGPQVPKSRADALWKRFRTARQSFDSARRAHFAQLDSSNKEVKQRKERLIEQAEALAPKGVEGIPAYRRLLDEWKQSGRASRKLDDQLWARFKAAGDVLYEAKAAEAAQTNEEYAANLEQKEALLTEFADAILADKDRASARKRLTSLQLKWDEIERVPRESVRENESRLRAVEDHVKQLEDDHWRKTNPETKARSDGLRGQLEASIAELEQEIASAKDAKTKAAAEATLATQRSWLDALGD
;
A
#
# COMPACT_ATOMS: atom_id res chain seq x y z
N TRP A 1 14.19 12.03 86.56
CA TRP A 1 15.17 12.06 85.44
C TRP A 1 16.52 12.65 85.87
N GLN A 2 16.60 13.89 86.34
CA GLN A 2 17.87 14.47 86.86
C GLN A 2 18.51 13.67 88.01
N ASN A 3 17.71 13.13 88.95
CA ASN A 3 18.22 12.23 89.99
C ASN A 3 18.75 10.90 89.42
N ALA A 4 18.12 10.33 88.38
CA ALA A 4 18.61 9.12 87.73
C ALA A 4 19.95 9.34 87.01
N GLN A 5 20.18 10.56 86.50
CA GLN A 5 21.42 10.97 85.86
C GLN A 5 22.57 11.21 86.86
N ARG A 6 22.25 11.61 88.09
CA ARG A 6 23.21 11.87 89.18
C ARG A 6 23.50 10.63 90.03
N SER A 7 22.53 9.75 90.20
CA SER A 7 22.58 8.62 91.16
C SER A 7 22.60 7.22 90.52
N GLY A 8 22.57 7.13 89.18
CA GLY A 8 22.66 5.86 88.47
C GLY A 8 24.08 5.25 88.54
N PRO A 9 24.26 3.96 88.21
CA PRO A 9 25.57 3.32 88.18
C PRO A 9 26.51 4.10 87.24
N GLN A 10 27.53 4.76 87.79
CA GLN A 10 28.50 5.49 86.99
C GLN A 10 29.51 4.51 86.41
N VAL A 11 29.60 4.51 85.08
CA VAL A 11 30.66 3.80 84.38
C VAL A 11 32.00 4.44 84.77
N PRO A 12 33.02 3.67 85.18
CA PRO A 12 34.33 4.22 85.50
C PRO A 12 34.83 5.09 84.35
N LYS A 13 35.41 6.26 84.67
CA LYS A 13 35.84 7.27 83.69
C LYS A 13 36.65 6.68 82.54
N SER A 14 37.56 5.75 82.84
CA SER A 14 38.36 5.03 81.84
C SER A 14 37.53 4.24 80.84
N ARG A 15 36.46 3.56 81.29
CA ARG A 15 35.51 2.84 80.43
C ARG A 15 34.64 3.82 79.63
N ALA A 16 34.20 4.91 80.24
CA ALA A 16 33.42 5.95 79.56
C ALA A 16 34.24 6.61 78.43
N ASP A 17 35.50 6.95 78.68
CA ASP A 17 36.41 7.52 77.69
C ASP A 17 36.70 6.53 76.55
N ALA A 18 36.89 5.25 76.88
CA ALA A 18 37.09 4.19 75.87
C ALA A 18 35.84 4.00 74.98
N LEU A 19 34.64 3.99 75.57
CA LEU A 19 33.37 3.92 74.83
C LEU A 19 33.15 5.16 73.97
N TRP A 20 33.45 6.35 74.50
CA TRP A 20 33.34 7.60 73.77
C TRP A 20 34.31 7.68 72.60
N LYS A 21 35.56 7.22 72.78
CA LYS A 21 36.55 7.11 71.69
C LYS A 21 36.03 6.18 70.58
N ARG A 22 35.54 4.98 70.94
CA ARG A 22 34.95 4.02 69.97
C ARG A 22 33.77 4.62 69.22
N PHE A 23 32.85 5.27 69.93
CA PHE A 23 31.70 5.94 69.32
C PHE A 23 32.13 7.04 68.36
N ARG A 24 33.05 7.93 68.77
CA ARG A 24 33.55 9.01 67.92
C ARG A 24 34.22 8.46 66.65
N THR A 25 35.07 7.44 66.77
CA THR A 25 35.72 6.80 65.62
C THR A 25 34.71 6.18 64.67
N ALA A 26 33.73 5.44 65.20
CA ALA A 26 32.67 4.83 64.39
C ALA A 26 31.83 5.89 63.67
N ARG A 27 31.45 6.96 64.36
CA ARG A 27 30.72 8.10 63.77
C ARG A 27 31.53 8.79 62.68
N GLN A 28 32.81 9.06 62.92
CA GLN A 28 33.67 9.69 61.93
C GLN A 28 33.81 8.83 60.67
N SER A 29 33.97 7.52 60.83
CA SER A 29 34.00 6.57 59.71
C SER A 29 32.70 6.59 58.92
N PHE A 30 31.55 6.57 59.60
CA PHE A 30 30.23 6.65 58.97
C PHE A 30 30.04 7.99 58.22
N ASP A 31 30.32 9.12 58.86
CA ASP A 31 30.17 10.45 58.27
C ASP A 31 31.11 10.66 57.06
N SER A 32 32.29 10.03 57.07
CA SER A 32 33.22 10.02 55.94
C SER A 32 32.68 9.17 54.79
N ALA A 33 32.26 7.93 55.07
CA ALA A 33 31.69 7.02 54.07
C ALA A 33 30.41 7.60 53.44
N ARG A 34 29.55 8.23 54.25
CA ARG A 34 28.32 8.90 53.79
C ARG A 34 28.64 10.05 52.82
N ARG A 35 29.62 10.90 53.17
CA ARG A 35 30.06 12.00 52.29
C ARG A 35 30.61 11.47 50.96
N ALA A 36 31.47 10.45 51.01
CA ALA A 36 32.02 9.82 49.81
C ALA A 36 30.92 9.21 48.92
N HIS A 37 29.95 8.51 49.51
CA HIS A 37 28.82 7.94 48.78
C HIS A 37 28.00 9.01 48.04
N PHE A 38 27.62 10.10 48.72
CA PHE A 38 26.85 11.17 48.07
C PHE A 38 27.65 11.95 47.05
N ALA A 39 28.96 12.14 47.25
CA ALA A 39 29.84 12.73 46.25
C ALA A 39 29.92 11.87 44.98
N GLN A 40 30.06 10.55 45.13
CA GLN A 40 30.07 9.61 44.01
C GLN A 40 28.72 9.59 43.26
N LEU A 41 27.61 9.61 44.00
CA LEU A 41 26.28 9.67 43.42
C LEU A 41 26.04 10.96 42.63
N ASP A 42 26.48 12.10 43.17
CA ASP A 42 26.41 13.40 42.47
C ASP A 42 27.25 13.41 41.20
N SER A 43 28.48 12.87 41.25
CA SER A 43 29.33 12.72 40.06
C SER A 43 28.66 11.87 38.98
N SER A 44 28.15 10.68 39.36
CA SER A 44 27.45 9.78 38.44
C SER A 44 26.22 10.45 37.82
N ASN A 45 25.40 11.14 38.62
CA ASN A 45 24.24 11.89 38.12
C ASN A 45 24.64 12.99 37.14
N LYS A 46 25.74 13.71 37.39
CA LYS A 46 26.28 14.73 36.49
C LYS A 46 26.74 14.14 35.16
N GLU A 47 27.43 13.00 35.19
CA GLU A 47 27.87 12.30 33.97
C GLU A 47 26.68 11.82 33.12
N VAL A 48 25.67 11.20 33.75
CA VAL A 48 24.44 10.77 33.06
C VAL A 48 23.71 11.99 32.46
N LYS A 49 23.59 13.08 33.23
CA LYS A 49 22.97 14.32 32.77
C LYS A 49 23.69 14.85 31.52
N GLN A 50 25.01 15.02 31.58
CA GLN A 50 25.79 15.54 30.45
C GLN A 50 25.69 14.64 29.21
N ARG A 51 25.70 13.32 29.39
CA ARG A 51 25.52 12.38 28.29
C ARG A 51 24.15 12.55 27.64
N LYS A 52 23.09 12.64 28.43
CA LYS A 52 21.71 12.86 27.93
C LYS A 52 21.54 14.22 27.28
N GLU A 53 22.16 15.27 27.80
CA GLU A 53 22.15 16.61 27.20
C GLU A 53 22.80 16.59 25.80
N ARG A 54 23.93 15.91 25.62
CA ARG A 54 24.55 15.74 24.30
C ARG A 54 23.66 14.98 23.33
N LEU A 55 22.98 13.92 23.79
CA LEU A 55 22.03 13.17 22.96
C LEU A 55 20.84 14.04 22.54
N ILE A 56 20.37 14.93 23.42
CA ILE A 56 19.32 15.91 23.11
C ILE A 56 19.81 16.89 22.05
N GLU A 57 20.99 17.49 22.21
CA GLU A 57 21.56 18.43 21.22
C GLU A 57 21.71 17.76 19.84
N GLN A 58 22.18 16.50 19.81
CA GLN A 58 22.27 15.72 18.60
C GLN A 58 20.89 15.43 17.98
N ALA A 59 19.88 15.15 18.80
CA ALA A 59 18.51 14.93 18.32
C ALA A 59 17.86 16.22 17.80
N GLU A 60 18.04 17.35 18.49
CA GLU A 60 17.57 18.68 18.08
C GLU A 60 18.22 19.09 16.74
N ALA A 61 19.50 18.78 16.54
CA ALA A 61 20.22 19.03 15.28
C ALA A 61 19.71 18.20 14.09
N LEU A 62 18.85 17.19 14.31
CA LEU A 62 18.22 16.43 13.21
C LEU A 62 17.01 17.13 12.63
N ALA A 63 16.44 18.15 13.29
CA ALA A 63 15.23 18.84 12.84
C ALA A 63 15.30 19.31 11.38
N PRO A 64 16.40 19.91 10.87
CA PRO A 64 16.50 20.34 9.47
C PRO A 64 16.49 19.19 8.45
N LYS A 65 16.74 17.94 8.88
CA LYS A 65 16.73 16.77 8.00
C LYS A 65 15.33 16.18 7.79
N GLY A 66 14.33 16.65 8.54
CA GLY A 66 12.96 16.14 8.47
C GLY A 66 12.89 14.61 8.57
N VAL A 67 12.19 13.96 7.64
CA VAL A 67 11.96 12.51 7.64
C VAL A 67 13.27 11.70 7.52
N GLU A 68 14.28 12.21 6.82
CA GLU A 68 15.58 11.56 6.68
C GLU A 68 16.36 11.50 8.00
N GLY A 69 16.01 12.34 8.98
CA GLY A 69 16.58 12.36 10.32
C GLY A 69 16.12 11.19 11.21
N ILE A 70 14.98 10.56 10.90
CA ILE A 70 14.36 9.54 11.77
C ILE A 70 15.27 8.34 12.06
N PRO A 71 16.00 7.74 11.10
CA PRO A 71 16.93 6.64 11.38
C PRO A 71 18.05 7.04 12.35
N ALA A 72 18.57 8.27 12.23
CA ALA A 72 19.59 8.78 13.15
C ALA A 72 19.00 9.00 14.55
N TYR A 73 17.79 9.58 14.65
CA TYR A 73 17.10 9.76 15.93
C TYR A 73 16.84 8.42 16.65
N ARG A 74 16.51 7.35 15.92
CA ARG A 74 16.35 6.01 16.50
C ARG A 74 17.64 5.47 17.12
N ARG A 75 18.79 5.72 16.50
CA ARG A 75 20.09 5.35 17.08
C ARG A 75 20.34 6.12 18.38
N LEU A 76 20.05 7.43 18.39
CA LEU A 76 20.14 8.24 19.61
C LEU A 76 19.20 7.76 20.71
N LEU A 77 18.01 7.25 20.37
CA LEU A 77 17.09 6.66 21.34
C LEU A 77 17.65 5.37 21.95
N ASP A 78 18.40 4.58 21.19
CA ASP A 78 19.06 3.38 21.73
C ASP A 78 20.25 3.74 22.61
N GLU A 79 21.03 4.76 22.25
CA GLU A 79 22.07 5.34 23.10
C GLU A 79 21.49 5.95 24.39
N TRP A 80 20.32 6.60 24.29
CA TRP A 80 19.59 7.13 25.43
C TRP A 80 19.25 6.06 26.46
N LYS A 81 18.73 4.91 26.01
CA LYS A 81 18.41 3.77 26.90
C LYS A 81 19.66 3.24 27.63
N GLN A 82 20.83 3.36 27.02
CA GLN A 82 22.12 2.92 27.57
C GLN A 82 22.81 3.99 28.44
N SER A 83 22.32 5.23 28.44
CA SER A 83 22.95 6.37 29.13
C SER A 83 22.89 6.32 30.66
N GLY A 84 22.15 5.37 31.24
CA GLY A 84 21.94 5.27 32.68
C GLY A 84 20.78 6.14 33.18
N ARG A 85 20.59 6.16 34.50
CA ARG A 85 19.52 6.89 35.16
C ARG A 85 20.08 7.88 36.17
N ALA A 86 19.59 9.12 36.13
CA ALA A 86 19.83 10.11 37.16
C ALA A 86 18.66 10.10 38.16
N SER A 87 18.45 11.21 38.87
CA SER A 87 17.23 11.37 39.68
C SER A 87 15.99 11.38 38.78
N ARG A 88 14.88 10.81 39.26
CA ARG A 88 13.62 10.69 38.50
C ARG A 88 13.18 12.02 37.86
N LYS A 89 13.19 13.11 38.65
CA LYS A 89 12.79 14.44 38.18
C LYS A 89 13.65 14.95 37.03
N LEU A 90 14.97 14.73 37.10
CA LEU A 90 15.90 15.14 36.06
C LEU A 90 15.70 14.30 34.79
N ASP A 91 15.57 12.99 34.95
CA ASP A 91 15.33 12.07 33.83
C ASP A 91 14.03 12.39 33.09
N ASP A 92 12.94 12.70 33.81
CA ASP A 92 11.66 13.07 33.20
C ASP A 92 11.78 14.36 32.37
N GLN A 93 12.51 15.37 32.88
CA GLN A 93 12.75 16.63 32.18
C GLN A 93 13.59 16.44 30.92
N LEU A 94 14.70 15.69 31.03
CA LEU A 94 15.58 15.41 29.90
C LEU A 94 14.83 14.56 28.86
N TRP A 95 14.03 13.58 29.30
CA TRP A 95 13.24 12.74 28.41
C TRP A 95 12.19 13.54 27.64
N ALA A 96 11.49 14.47 28.29
CA ALA A 96 10.52 15.34 27.62
C ALA A 96 11.17 16.15 26.48
N ARG A 97 12.38 16.71 26.71
CA ARG A 97 13.14 17.43 25.69
C ARG A 97 13.60 16.52 24.55
N PHE A 98 14.15 15.35 24.88
CA PHE A 98 14.57 14.37 23.88
C PHE A 98 13.39 13.93 23.00
N LYS A 99 12.24 13.68 23.61
CA LYS A 99 11.01 13.32 22.91
C LYS A 99 10.51 14.42 21.99
N ALA A 100 10.50 15.67 22.46
CA ALA A 100 10.10 16.81 21.65
C ALA A 100 10.93 16.91 20.36
N ALA A 101 12.24 16.68 20.42
CA ALA A 101 13.09 16.64 19.22
C ALA A 101 12.69 15.53 18.24
N GLY A 102 12.30 14.37 18.75
CA GLY A 102 11.76 13.28 17.93
C GLY A 102 10.40 13.61 17.33
N ASP A 103 9.52 14.26 18.11
CA ASP A 103 8.16 14.59 17.70
C ASP A 103 8.18 15.50 16.46
N VAL A 104 9.10 16.47 16.37
CA VAL A 104 9.33 17.30 15.17
C VAL A 104 9.57 16.47 13.91
N LEU A 105 10.36 15.39 13.99
CA LEU A 105 10.67 14.53 12.84
C LEU A 105 9.45 13.69 12.41
N TYR A 106 8.68 13.20 13.38
CA TYR A 106 7.49 12.40 13.10
C TYR A 106 6.31 13.26 12.64
N GLU A 107 6.21 14.51 13.09
CA GLU A 107 5.28 15.51 12.57
C GLU A 107 5.59 15.85 11.10
N ALA A 108 6.87 16.04 10.75
CA ALA A 108 7.28 16.22 9.35
C ALA A 108 6.86 15.03 8.47
N LYS A 109 7.04 13.79 8.97
CA LYS A 109 6.59 12.59 8.27
C LYS A 109 5.07 12.52 8.13
N ALA A 110 4.34 12.90 9.17
CA ALA A 110 2.88 12.93 9.14
C ALA A 110 2.38 13.97 8.14
N ALA A 111 3.03 15.13 8.05
CA ALA A 111 2.70 16.18 7.08
C ALA A 111 2.93 15.73 5.63
N GLU A 112 4.09 15.11 5.32
CA GLU A 112 4.35 14.54 3.98
C GLU A 112 3.30 13.49 3.59
N ALA A 113 2.94 12.62 4.54
CA ALA A 113 1.93 11.60 4.31
C ALA A 113 0.53 12.20 4.11
N ALA A 114 0.18 13.25 4.87
CA ALA A 114 -1.10 13.95 4.74
C ALA A 114 -1.22 14.64 3.37
N GLN A 115 -0.17 15.36 2.94
CA GLN A 115 -0.13 16.00 1.63
C GLN A 115 -0.30 14.97 0.51
N THR A 116 0.47 13.88 0.56
CA THR A 116 0.39 12.80 -0.43
C THR A 116 -1.02 12.19 -0.46
N ASN A 117 -1.66 12.05 0.70
CA ASN A 117 -3.01 11.49 0.80
C ASN A 117 -4.07 12.43 0.24
N GLU A 118 -3.95 13.75 0.45
CA GLU A 118 -4.82 14.76 -0.16
C GLU A 118 -4.68 14.76 -1.69
N GLU A 119 -3.44 14.73 -2.20
CA GLU A 119 -3.16 14.62 -3.64
C GLU A 119 -3.79 13.35 -4.22
N TYR A 120 -3.65 12.21 -3.55
CA TYR A 120 -4.25 10.95 -3.99
C TYR A 120 -5.78 10.98 -3.92
N ALA A 121 -6.38 11.59 -2.90
CA ALA A 121 -7.83 11.73 -2.81
C ALA A 121 -8.40 12.58 -3.96
N ALA A 122 -7.74 13.70 -4.30
CA ALA A 122 -8.13 14.51 -5.47
C ALA A 122 -7.99 13.74 -6.79
N ASN A 123 -6.93 12.92 -6.94
CA ASN A 123 -6.77 12.05 -8.11
C ASN A 123 -7.84 10.96 -8.19
N LEU A 124 -8.26 10.43 -7.04
CA LEU A 124 -9.32 9.43 -6.96
C LEU A 124 -10.65 9.98 -7.47
N GLU A 125 -11.04 11.17 -6.99
CA GLU A 125 -12.27 11.85 -7.44
C GLU A 125 -12.27 12.07 -8.96
N GLN A 126 -11.12 12.46 -9.53
CA GLN A 126 -10.97 12.63 -10.98
C GLN A 126 -11.11 11.28 -11.73
N LYS A 127 -10.51 10.20 -11.24
CA LYS A 127 -10.63 8.87 -11.87
C LYS A 127 -12.06 8.33 -11.79
N GLU A 128 -12.74 8.51 -10.67
CA GLU A 128 -14.13 8.11 -10.50
C GLU A 128 -15.07 8.92 -11.40
N ALA A 129 -14.82 10.22 -11.55
CA ALA A 129 -15.56 11.08 -12.46
C ALA A 129 -15.38 10.64 -13.93
N LEU A 130 -14.15 10.33 -14.36
CA LEU A 130 -13.90 9.81 -15.70
C LEU A 130 -14.61 8.47 -15.94
N LEU A 131 -14.54 7.54 -14.99
CA LEU A 131 -15.25 6.27 -15.12
C LEU A 131 -16.76 6.48 -15.23
N THR A 132 -17.31 7.45 -14.49
CA THR A 132 -18.74 7.76 -14.55
C THR A 132 -19.13 8.41 -15.88
N GLU A 133 -18.30 9.31 -16.40
CA GLU A 133 -18.54 9.98 -17.69
C GLU A 133 -18.48 9.00 -18.87
N PHE A 134 -17.52 8.07 -18.88
CA PHE A 134 -17.23 7.24 -20.03
C PHE A 134 -17.79 5.81 -19.96
N ALA A 135 -17.83 5.18 -18.78
CA ALA A 135 -18.10 3.74 -18.69
C ALA A 135 -19.49 3.38 -19.20
N ASP A 136 -20.54 4.06 -18.73
CA ASP A 136 -21.93 3.75 -19.13
C ASP A 136 -22.13 3.96 -20.65
N ALA A 137 -21.54 5.02 -21.20
CA ALA A 137 -21.61 5.31 -22.62
C ALA A 137 -20.90 4.25 -23.47
N ILE A 138 -19.77 3.72 -23.01
CA ILE A 138 -19.01 2.68 -23.74
C ILE A 138 -19.71 1.32 -23.61
N LEU A 139 -20.16 0.96 -22.41
CA LEU A 139 -20.86 -0.31 -22.16
C LEU A 139 -22.18 -0.42 -22.91
N ALA A 140 -22.86 0.71 -23.15
CA ALA A 140 -24.07 0.75 -23.96
C ALA A 140 -23.81 0.79 -25.49
N ASP A 141 -22.58 1.14 -25.90
CA ASP A 141 -22.22 1.26 -27.31
C ASP A 141 -22.13 -0.12 -27.98
N LYS A 142 -22.71 -0.23 -29.18
CA LYS A 142 -22.66 -1.44 -30.02
C LYS A 142 -21.77 -1.24 -31.24
N ASP A 143 -21.41 0.01 -31.56
CA ASP A 143 -20.47 0.30 -32.62
C ASP A 143 -19.04 0.18 -32.11
N ARG A 144 -18.33 -0.82 -32.65
CA ARG A 144 -16.91 -1.07 -32.35
C ARG A 144 -16.04 0.17 -32.54
N ALA A 145 -16.25 0.92 -33.62
CA ALA A 145 -15.39 2.05 -33.95
C ALA A 145 -15.56 3.23 -32.99
N SER A 146 -16.82 3.57 -32.67
CA SER A 146 -17.16 4.54 -31.63
C SER A 146 -16.65 4.12 -30.25
N ALA A 147 -16.94 2.88 -29.83
CA ALA A 147 -16.54 2.37 -28.52
C ALA A 147 -15.02 2.40 -28.33
N ARG A 148 -14.23 2.01 -29.35
CA ARG A 148 -12.77 2.06 -29.32
C ARG A 148 -12.22 3.49 -29.23
N LYS A 149 -12.82 4.46 -29.94
CA LYS A 149 -12.40 5.87 -29.85
C LYS A 149 -12.64 6.44 -28.46
N ARG A 150 -13.79 6.13 -27.85
CA ARG A 150 -14.14 6.53 -26.48
C ARG A 150 -13.20 5.88 -25.46
N LEU A 151 -12.92 4.59 -25.59
CA LEU A 151 -11.95 3.88 -24.75
C LEU A 151 -10.56 4.51 -24.84
N THR A 152 -10.07 4.82 -26.04
CA THR A 152 -8.75 5.46 -26.22
C THR A 152 -8.71 6.82 -25.51
N SER A 153 -9.80 7.60 -25.59
CA SER A 153 -9.90 8.89 -24.89
C SER A 153 -9.92 8.72 -23.38
N LEU A 154 -10.64 7.71 -22.87
CA LEU A 154 -10.65 7.36 -21.45
C LEU A 154 -9.27 6.95 -20.96
N GLN A 155 -8.57 6.05 -21.66
CA GLN A 155 -7.24 5.58 -21.29
C GLN A 155 -6.22 6.72 -21.25
N LEU A 156 -6.25 7.62 -22.25
CA LEU A 156 -5.37 8.81 -22.25
C LEU A 156 -5.60 9.71 -21.03
N LYS A 157 -6.86 10.02 -20.70
CA LYS A 157 -7.18 10.83 -19.52
C LYS A 157 -6.90 10.09 -18.21
N TRP A 158 -7.04 8.76 -18.21
CA TRP A 158 -6.76 7.90 -17.07
C TRP A 158 -5.27 7.87 -16.71
N ASP A 159 -4.42 7.78 -17.73
CA ASP A 159 -2.97 7.77 -17.61
C ASP A 159 -2.41 9.14 -17.23
N GLU A 160 -3.09 10.23 -17.59
CA GLU A 160 -2.74 11.60 -17.18
C GLU A 160 -2.94 11.82 -15.68
N ILE A 161 -3.90 11.12 -15.06
CA ILE A 161 -4.11 11.19 -13.62
C ILE A 161 -3.12 10.26 -12.91
N GLU A 162 -2.36 10.83 -11.97
CA GLU A 162 -1.35 10.14 -11.20
C GLU A 162 -1.92 9.05 -10.24
N ARG A 163 -1.18 8.76 -9.17
CA ARG A 163 -1.52 7.70 -8.22
C ARG A 163 -2.75 8.08 -7.39
N VAL A 164 -3.49 7.05 -7.02
CA VAL A 164 -4.70 7.11 -6.16
C VAL A 164 -4.47 6.26 -4.90
N PRO A 165 -5.33 6.38 -3.86
CA PRO A 165 -5.21 5.61 -2.65
C PRO A 165 -5.23 4.12 -2.95
N ARG A 166 -4.32 3.38 -2.31
CA ARG A 166 -4.07 1.96 -2.60
C ARG A 166 -5.32 1.07 -2.46
N GLU A 167 -6.24 1.45 -1.58
CA GLU A 167 -7.51 0.74 -1.38
C GLU A 167 -8.46 0.86 -2.57
N SER A 168 -8.52 2.04 -3.19
CA SER A 168 -9.41 2.32 -4.32
C SER A 168 -8.86 1.86 -5.66
N VAL A 169 -7.55 1.57 -5.75
CA VAL A 169 -6.90 1.07 -6.99
C VAL A 169 -7.64 -0.14 -7.56
N ARG A 170 -7.93 -1.13 -6.72
CA ARG A 170 -8.49 -2.41 -7.18
C ARG A 170 -9.88 -2.25 -7.79
N GLU A 171 -10.73 -1.45 -7.15
CA GLU A 171 -12.11 -1.23 -7.62
C GLU A 171 -12.11 -0.47 -8.95
N ASN A 172 -11.32 0.60 -9.00
CA ASN A 172 -11.18 1.45 -10.17
C ASN A 172 -10.58 0.73 -11.38
N GLU A 173 -9.54 -0.07 -11.19
CA GLU A 173 -8.97 -0.93 -12.24
C GLU A 173 -9.97 -2.01 -12.71
N SER A 174 -10.77 -2.56 -11.80
CA SER A 174 -11.79 -3.55 -12.17
C SER A 174 -12.88 -2.93 -13.06
N ARG A 175 -13.30 -1.68 -12.77
CA ARG A 175 -14.25 -0.93 -13.59
C ARG A 175 -13.66 -0.61 -14.97
N LEU A 176 -12.42 -0.14 -15.03
CA LEU A 176 -11.73 0.12 -16.31
C LEU A 176 -11.61 -1.16 -17.14
N ARG A 177 -11.19 -2.27 -16.53
CA ARG A 177 -11.09 -3.57 -17.21
C ARG A 177 -12.43 -4.03 -17.78
N ALA A 178 -13.54 -3.83 -17.06
CA ALA A 178 -14.86 -4.19 -17.58
C ALA A 178 -15.21 -3.44 -18.87
N VAL A 179 -14.83 -2.16 -18.96
CA VAL A 179 -15.01 -1.33 -20.17
C VAL A 179 -14.11 -1.82 -21.30
N GLU A 180 -12.84 -2.13 -21.00
CA GLU A 180 -11.89 -2.71 -21.97
C GLU A 180 -12.36 -4.04 -22.54
N ASP A 181 -12.85 -4.93 -21.67
CA ASP A 181 -13.36 -6.25 -22.04
C ASP A 181 -14.60 -6.14 -22.95
N HIS A 182 -15.50 -5.18 -22.70
CA HIS A 182 -16.65 -4.92 -23.57
C HIS A 182 -16.23 -4.50 -24.98
N VAL A 183 -15.31 -3.54 -25.10
CA VAL A 183 -14.79 -3.11 -26.41
C VAL A 183 -14.14 -4.29 -27.13
N LYS A 184 -13.33 -5.09 -26.42
CA LYS A 184 -12.70 -6.28 -26.97
C LYS A 184 -13.73 -7.30 -27.49
N GLN A 185 -14.82 -7.52 -26.77
CA GLN A 185 -15.90 -8.41 -27.22
C GLN A 185 -16.54 -7.91 -28.53
N LEU A 186 -16.78 -6.61 -28.67
CA LEU A 186 -17.26 -6.03 -29.94
C LEU A 186 -16.27 -6.25 -31.09
N GLU A 187 -14.96 -6.19 -30.82
CA GLU A 187 -13.93 -6.48 -31.83
C GLU A 187 -13.91 -7.95 -32.22
N ASP A 188 -13.93 -8.85 -31.24
CA ASP A 188 -13.93 -10.29 -31.44
C ASP A 188 -15.17 -10.75 -32.21
N ASP A 189 -16.34 -10.20 -31.91
CA ASP A 189 -17.59 -10.51 -32.62
C ASP A 189 -17.59 -10.02 -34.07
N HIS A 190 -17.03 -8.83 -34.31
CA HIS A 190 -16.84 -8.33 -35.68
C HIS A 190 -15.87 -9.22 -36.45
N TRP A 191 -14.74 -9.60 -35.86
CA TRP A 191 -13.76 -10.49 -36.47
C TRP A 191 -14.35 -11.86 -36.78
N ARG A 192 -15.10 -12.46 -35.86
CA ARG A 192 -15.77 -13.75 -36.08
C ARG A 192 -16.71 -13.72 -37.28
N LYS A 193 -17.48 -12.64 -37.44
CA LYS A 193 -18.41 -12.45 -38.58
C LYS A 193 -17.70 -12.17 -39.89
N THR A 194 -16.55 -11.49 -39.86
CA THR A 194 -15.80 -11.08 -41.05
C THR A 194 -14.61 -11.98 -41.37
N ASN A 195 -14.45 -13.09 -40.64
CA ASN A 195 -13.30 -13.98 -40.78
C ASN A 195 -13.17 -14.46 -42.23
N PRO A 196 -12.06 -14.12 -42.92
CA PRO A 196 -11.89 -14.41 -44.34
C PRO A 196 -11.82 -15.91 -44.62
N GLU A 197 -11.35 -16.74 -43.69
CA GLU A 197 -11.35 -18.20 -43.89
C GLU A 197 -12.75 -18.79 -43.79
N THR A 198 -13.56 -18.28 -42.85
CA THR A 198 -14.95 -18.74 -42.70
C THR A 198 -15.77 -18.30 -43.90
N LYS A 199 -15.56 -17.07 -44.37
CA LYS A 199 -16.17 -16.54 -45.59
C LYS A 199 -15.70 -17.29 -46.83
N ALA A 200 -14.41 -17.57 -46.98
CA ALA A 200 -13.89 -18.36 -48.09
C ALA A 200 -14.40 -19.81 -48.07
N ARG A 201 -14.57 -20.41 -46.89
CA ARG A 201 -15.17 -21.75 -46.73
C ARG A 201 -16.66 -21.75 -47.13
N SER A 202 -17.44 -20.76 -46.70
CA SER A 202 -18.85 -20.64 -47.13
C SER A 202 -18.96 -20.35 -48.62
N ASP A 203 -18.14 -19.45 -49.15
CA ASP A 203 -18.14 -19.08 -50.58
C ASP A 203 -17.70 -20.26 -51.45
N GLY A 204 -16.71 -21.03 -51.00
CA GLY A 204 -16.26 -22.25 -51.70
C GLY A 204 -17.30 -23.37 -51.69
N LEU A 205 -17.99 -23.60 -50.57
CA LEU A 205 -19.09 -24.56 -50.48
C LEU A 205 -20.29 -24.12 -51.32
N ARG A 206 -20.61 -22.82 -51.33
CA ARG A 206 -21.65 -22.22 -52.17
C ARG A 206 -21.35 -22.45 -53.65
N GLY A 207 -20.12 -22.17 -54.09
CA GLY A 207 -19.71 -22.42 -55.49
C GLY A 207 -19.78 -23.89 -55.90
N GLN A 208 -19.50 -24.83 -54.99
CA GLN A 208 -19.67 -26.27 -55.24
C GLN A 208 -21.15 -26.67 -55.40
N LEU A 209 -22.04 -26.11 -54.58
CA LEU A 209 -23.48 -26.34 -54.70
C LEU A 209 -24.06 -25.75 -55.97
N GLU A 210 -23.66 -24.52 -56.34
CA GLU A 210 -24.07 -23.87 -57.59
C GLU A 210 -23.63 -24.69 -58.82
N ALA A 211 -22.39 -25.19 -58.82
CA ALA A 211 -21.90 -26.07 -59.89
C ALA A 211 -22.70 -27.38 -59.99
N SER A 212 -22.98 -28.03 -58.86
CA SER A 212 -23.77 -29.27 -58.84
C SER A 212 -25.22 -29.06 -59.27
N ILE A 213 -25.81 -27.91 -58.93
CA ILE A 213 -27.14 -27.51 -59.38
C ILE A 213 -27.15 -27.34 -60.91
N ALA A 214 -26.14 -26.68 -61.48
CA ALA A 214 -26.04 -26.49 -62.93
C ALA A 214 -25.87 -27.83 -63.68
N GLU A 215 -25.11 -28.78 -63.14
CA GLU A 215 -25.00 -30.14 -63.68
C GLU A 215 -26.34 -30.87 -63.65
N LEU A 216 -27.06 -30.82 -62.52
CA LEU A 216 -28.39 -31.45 -62.40
C LEU A 216 -29.42 -30.82 -63.34
N GLU A 217 -29.38 -29.51 -63.55
CA GLU A 217 -30.24 -28.83 -64.53
C GLU A 217 -29.96 -29.30 -65.97
N GLN A 218 -28.69 -29.49 -66.34
CA GLN A 218 -28.32 -30.07 -67.63
C GLN A 218 -28.74 -31.53 -67.77
N GLU A 219 -28.63 -32.31 -66.69
CA GLU A 219 -29.06 -33.71 -66.67
C GLU A 219 -30.58 -33.83 -66.85
N ILE A 220 -31.37 -32.99 -66.16
CA ILE A 220 -32.83 -32.90 -66.31
C ILE A 220 -33.21 -32.50 -67.75
N ALA A 221 -32.45 -31.59 -68.37
CA ALA A 221 -32.70 -31.16 -69.75
C ALA A 221 -32.37 -32.23 -70.80
N SER A 222 -31.42 -33.12 -70.51
CA SER A 222 -30.96 -34.17 -71.43
C SER A 222 -31.55 -35.57 -71.14
N ALA A 223 -32.28 -35.73 -70.04
CA ALA A 223 -32.90 -36.99 -69.63
C ALA A 223 -33.94 -37.50 -70.65
N LYS A 224 -33.79 -38.77 -71.05
CA LYS A 224 -34.66 -39.44 -72.03
C LYS A 224 -35.79 -40.27 -71.42
N ASP A 225 -35.70 -40.58 -70.13
CA ASP A 225 -36.70 -41.36 -69.39
C ASP A 225 -37.24 -40.59 -68.18
N ALA A 226 -38.53 -40.77 -67.88
CA ALA A 226 -39.22 -40.01 -66.83
C ALA A 226 -38.72 -40.32 -65.42
N LYS A 227 -38.06 -41.48 -65.22
CA LYS A 227 -37.58 -41.92 -63.92
C LYS A 227 -36.28 -41.23 -63.55
N THR A 228 -35.33 -41.11 -64.47
CA THR A 228 -34.08 -40.37 -64.27
C THR A 228 -34.35 -38.88 -64.08
N LYS A 229 -35.27 -38.31 -64.88
CA LYS A 229 -35.68 -36.92 -64.74
C LYS A 229 -36.26 -36.60 -63.34
N ALA A 230 -37.20 -37.41 -62.87
CA ALA A 230 -37.82 -37.20 -61.55
C ALA A 230 -36.83 -37.38 -60.39
N ALA A 231 -35.84 -38.27 -60.52
CA ALA A 231 -34.78 -38.43 -59.52
C ALA A 231 -33.86 -37.20 -59.45
N ALA A 232 -33.42 -36.69 -60.61
CA ALA A 232 -32.58 -35.50 -60.68
C ALA A 232 -33.32 -34.24 -60.18
N GLU A 233 -34.62 -34.09 -60.47
CA GLU A 233 -35.46 -33.01 -59.94
C GLU A 233 -35.57 -33.04 -58.40
N ALA A 234 -35.69 -34.23 -57.80
CA ALA A 234 -35.72 -34.38 -56.34
C ALA A 234 -34.37 -34.03 -55.69
N THR A 235 -33.26 -34.42 -56.31
CA THR A 235 -31.91 -34.06 -55.85
C THR A 235 -31.65 -32.56 -56.00
N LEU A 236 -32.07 -31.96 -57.13
CA LEU A 236 -32.00 -30.52 -57.38
C LEU A 236 -32.76 -29.72 -56.31
N ALA A 237 -33.98 -30.15 -55.96
CA ALA A 237 -34.77 -29.52 -54.91
C ALA A 237 -34.07 -29.57 -53.54
N THR A 238 -33.36 -30.67 -53.26
CA THR A 238 -32.59 -30.83 -52.01
C THR A 238 -31.36 -29.93 -52.00
N GLN A 239 -30.62 -29.84 -53.12
CA GLN A 239 -29.44 -28.97 -53.19
C GLN A 239 -29.80 -27.49 -53.15
N ARG A 240 -30.92 -27.09 -53.77
CA ARG A 240 -31.44 -25.73 -53.66
C ARG A 240 -31.84 -25.37 -52.23
N SER A 241 -32.44 -26.31 -51.48
CA SER A 241 -32.75 -26.06 -50.07
C SER A 241 -31.49 -25.95 -49.20
N TRP A 242 -30.41 -26.65 -49.55
CA TRP A 242 -29.10 -26.49 -48.89
C TRP A 242 -28.42 -25.17 -49.25
N LEU A 243 -28.56 -24.69 -50.49
CA LEU A 243 -28.08 -23.38 -50.93
C LEU A 243 -28.83 -22.25 -50.21
N ASP A 244 -30.16 -22.35 -50.12
CA ASP A 244 -30.99 -21.39 -49.37
C ASP A 244 -30.65 -21.41 -47.86
N ALA A 245 -30.34 -22.58 -47.30
CA ALA A 245 -29.96 -22.72 -45.90
C ALA A 245 -28.57 -22.13 -45.58
N LEU A 246 -27.70 -21.93 -46.57
CA LEU A 246 -26.41 -21.28 -46.38
C LEU A 246 -26.54 -19.76 -46.18
N GLY A 247 -27.67 -19.15 -46.59
CA GLY A 247 -27.99 -17.71 -46.41
C GLY A 247 -27.04 -16.77 -47.16
N ASP A 248 -27.49 -15.55 -47.50
CA ASP A 248 -26.70 -14.51 -48.19
C ASP A 248 -25.40 -14.13 -47.47
#